data_AF-A0A1B2HYG9-F1
#
_entry.id   AF-A0A1B2HYG9-F1
#
_cell.length_a   1.000
_cell.length_b   1.000
_cell.length_c   1.000
_cell.angle_alpha   90.00
_cell.angle_beta   90.00
_cell.angle_gamma   90.00
#
_symmetry.space_group_name_H-M   'P 1'
#
loop_
_entity.id
_entity.type
_entity.pdbx_description
1 polymer ?
#
loop_
_entity_poly.entity_id
_entity_poly.type
_entity_poly.pdbx_seq_one_letter_code
_entity_poly.pdbx_strand_id
1 'polypeptide(L)'
;MPVPTTSIPPVVTTTSAAPTVPPVPKPAKDGTCPYLPTSYVAEANGQLVPKVKLSTDEPHPACFFYATATEIQLTVRVYAGDQRIAKTIVNEAAPDGSQPANSPTGWTGGYVSSNNGVVYAVAKSDAAVVVTTNQKQSIKARRIAEEAIKNLGI
;
A
#
# COMPACT_ATOMS: atom_id res chain seq x y z
N MET A 1 26.74 29.81 57.62
CA MET A 1 26.32 30.22 56.26
C MET A 1 26.26 28.97 55.40
N PRO A 2 25.07 28.52 54.94
CA PRO A 2 24.93 27.41 54.01
C PRO A 2 24.92 27.90 52.55
N VAL A 3 25.58 27.14 51.67
CA VAL A 3 25.68 27.40 50.22
C VAL A 3 24.37 27.04 49.49
N PRO A 4 23.98 27.76 48.41
CA PRO A 4 22.83 27.38 47.61
C PRO A 4 23.20 26.24 46.64
N THR A 5 22.43 25.15 46.70
CA THR A 5 22.52 24.03 45.76
C THR A 5 21.76 24.39 44.47
N THR A 6 22.46 24.49 43.35
CA THR A 6 21.84 24.62 42.02
C THR A 6 21.15 23.32 41.64
N SER A 7 19.82 23.35 41.51
CA SER A 7 19.02 22.27 40.93
C SER A 7 19.02 22.41 39.41
N ILE A 8 19.57 21.42 38.71
CA ILE A 8 19.55 21.36 37.24
C ILE A 8 18.24 20.66 36.83
N PRO A 9 17.39 21.27 35.99
CA PRO A 9 16.18 20.61 35.51
C PRO A 9 16.54 19.41 34.62
N PRO A 10 15.80 18.29 34.68
CA PRO A 10 16.00 17.18 33.76
C PRO A 10 15.69 17.63 32.33
N VAL A 11 16.64 17.44 31.43
CA VAL A 11 16.45 17.56 29.99
C VAL A 11 15.47 16.47 29.58
N VAL A 12 14.22 16.84 29.30
CA VAL A 12 13.27 15.98 28.61
C VAL A 12 13.76 15.86 27.17
N THR A 13 14.50 14.79 26.89
CA THR A 13 14.70 14.31 25.53
C THR A 13 13.32 13.88 25.01
N THR A 14 12.65 14.78 24.29
CA THR A 14 11.59 14.37 23.37
C THR A 14 12.24 13.52 22.29
N THR A 15 12.36 12.21 22.54
CA THR A 15 12.58 11.23 21.50
C THR A 15 11.40 11.36 20.55
N SER A 16 11.62 12.04 19.44
CA SER A 16 10.69 12.06 18.32
C SER A 16 10.47 10.61 17.93
N ALA A 17 9.29 10.06 18.23
CA ALA A 17 8.93 8.73 17.79
C ALA A 17 9.13 8.67 16.27
N ALA A 18 9.91 7.71 15.79
CA ALA A 18 10.03 7.47 14.37
C ALA A 18 8.61 7.27 13.81
N PRO A 19 8.28 7.84 12.64
CA PRO A 19 7.00 7.61 12.00
C PRO A 19 6.78 6.09 11.87
N THR A 20 5.80 5.56 12.61
CA THR A 20 5.46 4.14 12.56
C THR A 20 4.71 3.89 11.26
N VAL A 21 5.26 3.00 10.43
CA VAL A 21 4.59 2.56 9.19
C VAL A 21 3.27 1.90 9.58
N PRO A 22 2.14 2.26 8.96
CA PRO A 22 0.87 1.60 9.23
C PRO A 22 1.01 0.09 8.96
N PRO A 23 0.40 -0.76 9.81
CA PRO A 23 0.45 -2.20 9.59
C PRO A 23 -0.16 -2.56 8.22
N VAL A 24 0.22 -3.75 7.70
CA VAL A 24 -0.39 -4.26 6.46
C VAL A 24 -1.92 -4.39 6.68
N PRO A 25 -2.74 -3.78 5.82
CA PRO A 25 -4.19 -3.84 5.92
C PRO A 25 -4.70 -5.27 5.99
N LYS A 26 -5.80 -5.46 6.73
CA LYS A 26 -6.52 -6.74 6.80
C LYS A 26 -7.95 -6.55 6.31
N PRO A 27 -8.51 -7.57 5.64
CA PRO A 27 -9.91 -7.53 5.22
C PRO A 27 -10.82 -7.53 6.45
N ALA A 28 -11.60 -6.46 6.63
CA ALA A 28 -12.42 -6.24 7.82
C ALA A 28 -13.93 -6.35 7.53
N LYS A 29 -14.38 -5.75 6.42
CA LYS A 29 -15.81 -5.71 6.06
C LYS A 29 -16.04 -6.13 4.61
N ASP A 30 -17.17 -6.79 4.35
CA ASP A 30 -17.63 -7.07 3.00
C ASP A 30 -18.14 -5.77 2.35
N GLY A 31 -17.82 -5.54 1.08
CA GLY A 31 -18.21 -4.32 0.37
C GLY A 31 -17.56 -4.20 -1.00
N THR A 32 -17.81 -3.09 -1.70
CA THR A 32 -17.25 -2.82 -3.03
C THR A 32 -16.13 -1.79 -2.93
N CYS A 33 -15.06 -1.98 -3.69
CA CYS A 33 -13.94 -1.04 -3.70
C CYS A 33 -14.36 0.32 -4.29
N PRO A 34 -14.16 1.45 -3.57
CA PRO A 34 -14.70 2.74 -4.00
C PRO A 34 -14.01 3.34 -5.25
N TYR A 35 -12.77 2.91 -5.54
CA TYR A 35 -11.96 3.43 -6.63
C TYR A 35 -11.63 2.39 -7.72
N LEU A 36 -12.10 1.15 -7.57
CA LEU A 36 -11.81 0.06 -8.49
C LEU A 36 -13.04 -0.82 -8.70
N PRO A 37 -13.70 -0.75 -9.87
CA PRO A 37 -14.86 -1.58 -10.12
C PRO A 37 -14.48 -3.05 -10.23
N THR A 38 -15.29 -3.91 -9.61
CA THR A 38 -15.06 -5.36 -9.57
C THR A 38 -15.00 -6.00 -10.95
N SER A 39 -15.80 -5.50 -11.91
CA SER A 39 -15.77 -5.96 -13.31
C SER A 39 -14.41 -5.70 -13.96
N TYR A 40 -13.85 -4.50 -13.77
CA TYR A 40 -12.53 -4.16 -14.30
C TYR A 40 -11.43 -5.04 -13.68
N VAL A 41 -11.47 -5.28 -12.37
CA VAL A 41 -10.50 -6.18 -11.72
C VAL A 41 -10.63 -7.59 -12.28
N ALA A 42 -11.86 -8.08 -12.50
CA ALA A 42 -12.07 -9.40 -13.06
C ALA A 42 -11.49 -9.53 -14.48
N GLU A 43 -11.65 -8.50 -15.32
CA GLU A 43 -11.10 -8.46 -16.67
C GLU A 43 -9.58 -8.27 -16.69
N ALA A 44 -9.05 -7.31 -15.93
CA ALA A 44 -7.64 -6.98 -15.90
C ALA A 44 -6.82 -8.10 -15.23
N ASN A 45 -7.35 -8.74 -14.19
CA ASN A 45 -6.70 -9.88 -13.55
C ASN A 45 -6.97 -11.20 -14.30
N GLY A 46 -8.08 -11.28 -15.06
CA GLY A 46 -8.48 -12.46 -15.83
C GLY A 46 -9.13 -13.56 -14.99
N GLN A 47 -9.74 -13.21 -13.87
CA GLN A 47 -10.43 -14.14 -12.95
C GLN A 47 -11.69 -13.50 -12.40
N LEU A 48 -12.78 -14.26 -12.29
CA LEU A 48 -14.02 -13.75 -11.69
C LEU A 48 -13.80 -13.38 -10.23
N VAL A 49 -14.42 -12.28 -9.80
CA VAL A 49 -14.37 -11.82 -8.42
C VAL A 49 -15.75 -11.99 -7.77
N PRO A 50 -16.04 -13.15 -7.17
CA PRO A 50 -17.31 -13.37 -6.46
C PRO A 50 -17.46 -12.52 -5.21
N LYS A 51 -16.34 -12.05 -4.60
CA LYS A 51 -16.37 -11.38 -3.31
C LYS A 51 -15.27 -10.33 -3.18
N VAL A 52 -15.61 -9.21 -2.55
CA VAL A 52 -14.67 -8.12 -2.23
C VAL A 52 -14.80 -7.78 -0.75
N LYS A 53 -13.65 -7.56 -0.10
CA LYS A 53 -13.55 -7.04 1.26
C LYS A 53 -12.73 -5.77 1.28
N LEU A 54 -13.05 -4.91 2.24
CA LEU A 54 -12.35 -3.66 2.49
C LEU A 54 -11.69 -3.70 3.86
N SER A 55 -10.56 -3.02 3.99
CA SER A 55 -10.00 -2.69 5.30
C SER A 55 -10.70 -1.50 5.95
N THR A 56 -10.29 -1.18 7.16
CA THR A 56 -10.69 0.01 7.92
C THR A 56 -9.70 1.16 7.78
N ASP A 57 -8.82 1.14 6.77
CA ASP A 57 -7.86 2.22 6.54
C ASP A 57 -8.55 3.47 6.00
N GLU A 58 -8.12 4.64 6.46
CA GLU A 58 -8.59 5.95 6.04
C GLU A 58 -7.41 6.79 5.50
N PRO A 59 -7.65 7.69 4.52
CA PRO A 59 -8.92 7.96 3.84
C PRO A 59 -9.26 6.92 2.76
N HIS A 60 -8.32 6.05 2.39
CA HIS A 60 -8.49 5.07 1.31
C HIS A 60 -8.42 3.64 1.87
N PRO A 61 -9.56 2.92 1.94
CA PRO A 61 -9.54 1.54 2.42
C PRO A 61 -8.84 0.65 1.40
N ALA A 62 -8.02 -0.28 1.88
CA ALA A 62 -7.43 -1.31 1.05
C ALA A 62 -8.52 -2.29 0.59
N CYS A 63 -8.45 -2.69 -0.68
CA CYS A 63 -9.41 -3.57 -1.32
C CYS A 63 -8.84 -4.97 -1.54
N PHE A 64 -9.57 -5.98 -1.10
CA PHE A 64 -9.22 -7.39 -1.23
C PHE A 64 -10.25 -8.09 -2.12
N PHE A 65 -9.83 -8.54 -3.29
CA PHE A 65 -10.64 -9.21 -4.28
C PHE A 65 -10.38 -10.72 -4.16
N TYR A 66 -11.44 -11.47 -3.93
CA TYR A 66 -11.39 -12.93 -3.74
C TYR A 66 -11.73 -13.66 -5.03
N ALA A 67 -11.04 -14.76 -5.33
CA ALA A 67 -11.43 -15.70 -6.39
C ALA A 67 -12.36 -16.80 -5.87
N THR A 68 -12.20 -17.19 -4.60
CA THR A 68 -13.03 -18.19 -3.92
C THR A 68 -13.38 -17.71 -2.52
N ALA A 69 -14.07 -18.52 -1.69
CA ALA A 69 -14.44 -18.13 -0.33
C ALA A 69 -13.23 -17.75 0.56
N THR A 70 -12.05 -18.30 0.28
CA THR A 70 -10.84 -18.14 1.10
C THR A 70 -9.63 -17.62 0.33
N GLU A 71 -9.64 -17.68 -1.00
CA GLU A 71 -8.49 -17.29 -1.82
C GLU A 71 -8.61 -15.84 -2.29
N ILE A 72 -7.60 -15.03 -1.94
CA ILE A 72 -7.45 -13.66 -2.44
C ILE A 72 -6.69 -13.74 -3.76
N GLN A 73 -7.32 -13.26 -4.83
CA GLN A 73 -6.66 -13.16 -6.14
C GLN A 73 -5.90 -11.86 -6.30
N LEU A 74 -6.37 -10.78 -5.64
CA LEU A 74 -5.80 -9.46 -5.78
C LEU A 74 -6.04 -8.60 -4.55
N THR A 75 -5.03 -7.86 -4.13
CA THR A 75 -5.11 -6.86 -3.05
C THR A 75 -4.59 -5.54 -3.57
N VAL A 76 -5.29 -4.45 -3.27
CA VAL A 76 -4.83 -3.09 -3.51
C VAL A 76 -4.76 -2.36 -2.18
N ARG A 77 -3.56 -1.99 -1.77
CA ARG A 77 -3.30 -1.10 -0.64
C ARG A 77 -2.99 0.28 -1.17
N VAL A 78 -3.67 1.28 -0.63
CA VAL A 78 -3.37 2.69 -0.89
C VAL A 78 -3.02 3.34 0.43
N TYR A 79 -2.02 4.21 0.39
CA TYR A 79 -1.61 5.04 1.50
C TYR A 79 -1.49 6.48 1.01
N ALA A 80 -1.91 7.43 1.83
CA ALA A 80 -1.75 8.87 1.62
C ALA A 80 -1.45 9.51 2.98
N GLY A 81 -0.36 10.28 3.09
CA GLY A 81 0.06 10.88 4.36
C GLY A 81 1.48 11.45 4.36
N ASP A 82 2.42 10.80 5.04
CA ASP A 82 3.84 11.21 5.03
C ASP A 82 4.62 10.52 3.89
N GLN A 83 5.38 11.30 3.12
CA GLN A 83 6.22 10.83 2.01
C GLN A 83 7.25 9.77 2.41
N ARG A 84 7.85 9.86 3.59
CA ARG A 84 8.80 8.84 4.06
C ARG A 84 8.10 7.51 4.28
N ILE A 85 6.91 7.55 4.89
CA ILE A 85 6.10 6.33 5.09
C ILE A 85 5.67 5.75 3.74
N ALA A 86 5.24 6.58 2.78
CA ALA A 86 4.88 6.13 1.44
C ALA A 86 6.05 5.39 0.76
N LYS A 87 7.26 5.96 0.82
CA LYS A 87 8.48 5.31 0.32
C LYS A 87 8.81 4.03 1.07
N THR A 88 8.67 3.99 2.39
CA THR A 88 8.90 2.78 3.18
C THR A 88 7.93 1.67 2.80
N ILE A 89 6.64 1.96 2.63
CA ILE A 89 5.63 0.97 2.19
C ILE A 89 6.00 0.37 0.84
N VAL A 90 6.48 1.20 -0.10
CA VAL A 90 6.94 0.71 -1.41
C VAL A 90 8.19 -0.15 -1.28
N ASN A 91 9.17 0.27 -0.48
CA ASN A 91 10.40 -0.49 -0.27
C ASN A 91 10.16 -1.83 0.45
N GLU A 92 9.21 -1.89 1.38
CA GLU A 92 8.79 -3.15 2.02
C GLU A 92 8.11 -4.10 1.03
N ALA A 93 7.33 -3.56 0.09
CA ALA A 93 6.63 -4.36 -0.92
C ALA A 93 7.52 -4.75 -2.10
N ALA A 94 8.49 -3.90 -2.46
CA ALA A 94 9.43 -4.06 -3.55
C ALA A 94 10.81 -3.54 -3.10
N PRO A 95 11.63 -4.38 -2.44
CA PRO A 95 12.93 -3.98 -1.91
C PRO A 95 13.97 -3.75 -3.02
N ASP A 96 15.15 -3.28 -2.60
CA ASP A 96 16.31 -3.11 -3.46
C ASP A 96 16.64 -4.38 -4.26
N GLY A 97 16.81 -4.23 -5.57
CA GLY A 97 17.00 -5.34 -6.52
C GLY A 97 15.70 -5.82 -7.19
N SER A 98 14.54 -5.29 -6.80
CA SER A 98 13.29 -5.46 -7.58
C SER A 98 13.37 -4.78 -8.95
N GLN A 99 12.50 -5.19 -9.87
CA GLN A 99 12.47 -4.58 -11.19
C GLN A 99 11.81 -3.20 -11.11
N PRO A 100 12.36 -2.14 -11.71
CA PRO A 100 11.83 -0.79 -11.61
C PRO A 100 10.40 -0.66 -12.13
N ALA A 101 9.61 0.13 -11.42
CA ALA A 101 8.24 0.51 -11.77
C ALA A 101 8.12 2.04 -11.81
N ASN A 102 7.92 2.59 -13.01
CA ASN A 102 7.85 4.04 -13.26
C ASN A 102 6.53 4.46 -13.94
N SER A 103 5.46 3.70 -13.70
CA SER A 103 4.15 3.94 -14.32
C SER A 103 3.07 3.98 -13.24
N PRO A 104 2.14 4.94 -13.30
CA PRO A 104 2.04 6.02 -14.31
C PRO A 104 3.12 7.11 -14.15
N THR A 105 3.21 8.06 -15.09
CA THR A 105 4.24 9.11 -15.08
C THR A 105 4.28 9.87 -13.75
N GLY A 106 5.48 10.05 -13.20
CA GLY A 106 5.69 10.72 -11.90
C GLY A 106 5.61 9.79 -10.69
N TRP A 107 5.24 8.52 -10.87
CA TRP A 107 5.31 7.49 -9.85
C TRP A 107 6.61 6.69 -9.96
N THR A 108 7.15 6.24 -8.83
CA THR A 108 8.40 5.47 -8.78
C THR A 108 8.30 4.37 -7.73
N GLY A 109 8.84 3.21 -8.05
CA GLY A 109 8.94 2.08 -7.14
C GLY A 109 9.48 0.85 -7.86
N GLY A 110 8.92 -0.31 -7.53
CA GLY A 110 9.37 -1.58 -8.08
C GLY A 110 8.27 -2.63 -8.17
N TYR A 111 8.57 -3.73 -8.84
CA TYR A 111 7.74 -4.91 -8.83
C TYR A 111 8.56 -6.17 -8.64
N VAL A 112 7.93 -7.13 -7.96
CA VAL A 112 8.52 -8.43 -7.62
C VAL A 112 7.61 -9.51 -8.19
N SER A 113 8.16 -10.35 -9.06
CA SER A 113 7.47 -11.54 -9.57
C SER A 113 7.96 -12.77 -8.82
N SER A 114 7.02 -13.58 -8.35
CA SER A 114 7.29 -14.82 -7.62
C SER A 114 6.41 -15.96 -8.16
N ASN A 115 6.63 -17.17 -7.65
CA ASN A 115 5.76 -18.32 -7.98
C ASN A 115 4.32 -18.12 -7.50
N ASN A 116 4.13 -17.30 -6.48
CA ASN A 116 2.83 -17.02 -5.86
C ASN A 116 2.11 -15.81 -6.50
N GLY A 117 2.74 -15.16 -7.48
CA GLY A 117 2.19 -14.03 -8.20
C GLY A 117 3.10 -12.80 -8.21
N VAL A 118 2.53 -11.62 -8.42
CA VAL A 118 3.27 -10.36 -8.59
C VAL A 118 2.84 -9.33 -7.56
N VAL A 119 3.83 -8.64 -7.00
CA VAL A 119 3.65 -7.41 -6.22
C VAL A 119 4.14 -6.24 -7.07
N TYR A 120 3.31 -5.22 -7.25
CA TYR A 120 3.63 -3.97 -7.93
C TYR A 120 3.44 -2.82 -6.94
N ALA A 121 4.50 -2.10 -6.63
CA ALA A 121 4.49 -1.06 -5.62
C ALA A 121 5.09 0.24 -6.18
N VAL A 122 4.35 1.33 -6.07
CA VAL A 122 4.78 2.65 -6.54
C VAL A 122 4.37 3.73 -5.55
N ALA A 123 5.19 4.77 -5.44
CA ALA A 123 4.92 5.95 -4.65
C ALA A 123 5.14 7.23 -5.46
N LYS A 124 4.42 8.27 -5.07
CA LYS A 124 4.56 9.64 -5.58
C LYS A 124 4.26 10.59 -4.45
N SER A 125 5.21 11.47 -4.12
CA SER A 125 5.09 12.41 -3.00
C SER A 125 4.67 11.69 -1.71
N ASP A 126 3.53 12.05 -1.13
CA ASP A 126 2.95 11.48 0.08
C ASP A 126 2.08 10.22 -0.13
N ALA A 127 1.89 9.77 -1.37
CA ALA A 127 1.04 8.64 -1.70
C ALA A 127 1.82 7.38 -2.09
N ALA A 128 1.31 6.21 -1.71
CA ALA A 128 1.82 4.91 -2.14
C ALA A 128 0.67 3.97 -2.52
N VAL A 129 0.89 3.20 -3.59
CA VAL A 129 -0.04 2.19 -4.08
C VAL A 129 0.70 0.87 -4.24
N VAL A 130 0.19 -0.17 -3.58
CA VAL A 130 0.72 -1.53 -3.66
C VAL A 130 -0.38 -2.45 -4.16
N VAL A 131 -0.15 -3.09 -5.29
CA VAL A 131 -1.04 -4.07 -5.90
C VAL A 131 -0.36 -5.44 -5.85
N THR A 132 -0.98 -6.39 -5.16
CA THR A 132 -0.53 -7.78 -5.12
C THR A 132 -1.55 -8.64 -5.87
N THR A 133 -1.10 -9.47 -6.79
CA THR A 133 -1.94 -10.40 -7.56
C THR A 133 -1.38 -11.81 -7.50
N ASN A 134 -2.25 -12.82 -7.52
CA ASN A 134 -1.87 -14.23 -7.70
C ASN A 134 -1.46 -14.57 -9.14
N GLN A 135 -1.56 -13.62 -10.07
CA GLN A 135 -1.15 -13.78 -11.46
C GLN A 135 0.35 -13.59 -11.63
N LYS A 136 0.96 -14.36 -12.54
CA LYS A 136 2.40 -14.27 -12.85
C LYS A 136 2.78 -13.08 -13.76
N GLN A 137 1.78 -12.39 -14.30
CA GLN A 137 1.97 -11.33 -15.28
C GLN A 137 1.94 -9.96 -14.60
N SER A 138 3.10 -9.30 -14.52
CA SER A 138 3.23 -7.98 -13.85
C SER A 138 2.42 -6.88 -14.52
N ILE A 139 2.15 -7.01 -15.82
CA ILE A 139 1.28 -6.07 -16.56
C ILE A 139 -0.13 -6.00 -15.98
N LYS A 140 -0.64 -7.07 -15.36
CA LYS A 140 -1.96 -7.09 -14.73
C LYS A 140 -1.97 -6.25 -13.47
N ALA A 141 -0.98 -6.45 -12.59
CA ALA A 141 -0.81 -5.64 -11.38
C ALA A 141 -0.61 -4.15 -11.73
N ARG A 142 0.20 -3.87 -12.75
CA ARG A 142 0.45 -2.50 -13.23
C ARG A 142 -0.82 -1.79 -13.71
N ARG A 143 -1.61 -2.43 -14.59
CA ARG A 143 -2.86 -1.83 -15.10
C ARG A 143 -3.84 -1.48 -13.99
N ILE A 144 -3.93 -2.34 -12.98
CA ILE A 144 -4.81 -2.13 -11.83
C ILE A 144 -4.29 -1.01 -10.93
N ALA A 145 -2.97 -0.89 -10.75
CA ALA A 145 -2.36 0.24 -10.06
C ALA A 145 -2.63 1.56 -10.79
N GLU A 146 -2.44 1.59 -12.12
CA GLU A 146 -2.71 2.76 -12.96
C GLU A 146 -4.18 3.21 -12.86
N GLU A 147 -5.13 2.27 -12.93
CA GLU A 147 -6.55 2.59 -12.82
C GLU A 147 -6.93 3.06 -11.40
N ALA A 148 -6.36 2.45 -10.35
CA ALA A 148 -6.58 2.88 -8.97
C ALA A 148 -6.10 4.33 -8.76
N ILE A 149 -4.87 4.62 -9.18
CA ILE A 149 -4.24 5.95 -9.08
C ILE A 149 -5.09 6.98 -9.82
N LYS A 150 -5.52 6.66 -11.05
CA LYS A 150 -6.37 7.53 -11.87
C LYS A 150 -7.70 7.85 -11.21
N ASN A 151 -8.40 6.84 -10.66
CA ASN A 151 -9.71 7.03 -10.04
C ASN A 151 -9.63 7.74 -8.68
N LEU A 152 -8.50 7.63 -7.99
CA LEU A 152 -8.24 8.34 -6.74
C LEU A 152 -7.75 9.78 -6.96
N GLY A 153 -7.24 10.11 -8.16
CA GLY A 153 -6.77 11.44 -8.50
C GLY A 153 -5.47 11.83 -7.81
N ILE A 154 -4.58 10.86 -7.54
CA ILE A 154 -3.30 11.02 -6.83
C ILE A 154 -2.06 10.98 -7.74
#